data_AF-A0AAD1Z2L2-F1
#
_entry.id   AF-A0AAD1Z2L2-F1
#
_cell.length_a   1.000
_cell.length_b   1.000
_cell.length_c   1.000
_cell.angle_alpha   90.00
_cell.angle_beta   90.00
_cell.angle_gamma   90.00
#
_symmetry.space_group_name_H-M   'P 1'
#
loop_
_entity.id
_entity.type
_entity.pdbx_description
1 polymer ?
#
loop_
_entity_poly.entity_id
_entity_poly.type
_entity_poly.pdbx_seq_one_letter_code
_entity_poly.pdbx_strand_id
1 'polypeptide(L)'
;MEMTKPYSSETAAIIDSEVREWVAKAYDRTLQLIEEHKEHVAQIAELLLEKEVLHQEDLVPVLGDRPFKSSEPTNYDRFKEGFLEDTETKDTPNSKPVQDEGSPPLDPDIVPA
;
A
#
# COMPACT_ATOMS: atom_id res chain seq x y z
N MET A 1 10.19 -22.67 21.13
CA MET A 1 11.48 -22.90 20.43
C MET A 1 12.05 -21.54 20.12
N GLU A 2 13.21 -21.24 20.67
CA GLU A 2 13.86 -19.94 20.52
C GLU A 2 14.36 -19.82 19.08
N MET A 3 13.74 -18.92 18.29
CA MET A 3 14.14 -18.60 16.92
C MET A 3 15.47 -17.84 16.95
N THR A 4 16.55 -18.58 17.18
CA THR A 4 17.90 -18.06 17.00
C THR A 4 18.15 -17.91 15.51
N LYS A 5 18.57 -16.71 15.11
CA LYS A 5 18.89 -16.38 13.73
C LYS A 5 19.88 -17.42 13.17
N PRO A 6 19.62 -18.07 12.01
CA PRO A 6 20.47 -19.15 11.49
C PRO A 6 21.75 -18.63 10.81
N TYR A 7 22.43 -17.67 11.43
CA TYR A 7 23.64 -17.03 10.93
C TYR A 7 24.47 -16.42 12.08
N SER A 8 25.75 -16.13 11.81
CA SER A 8 26.66 -15.60 12.82
C SER A 8 26.28 -14.18 13.25
N SER A 9 26.79 -13.72 14.40
CA SER A 9 26.63 -12.34 14.85
C SER A 9 27.24 -11.33 13.87
N GLU A 10 28.33 -11.71 13.22
CA GLU A 10 28.97 -10.90 12.17
C GLU A 10 28.06 -10.75 10.95
N THR A 11 27.47 -11.85 10.45
CA THR A 11 26.50 -11.80 9.36
C THR A 11 25.25 -11.00 9.75
N ALA A 12 24.79 -11.12 11.00
CA ALA A 12 23.67 -10.32 11.51
C ALA A 12 23.97 -8.82 11.46
N ALA A 13 25.17 -8.41 11.87
CA ALA A 13 25.60 -7.02 11.85
C ALA A 13 25.68 -6.46 10.41
N ILE A 14 26.17 -7.27 9.46
CA ILE A 14 26.19 -6.91 8.04
C ILE A 14 24.76 -6.70 7.53
N ILE A 15 23.85 -7.65 7.78
CA ILE A 15 22.44 -7.53 7.38
C ILE A 15 21.81 -6.25 7.93
N ASP A 16 21.97 -5.97 9.23
CA ASP A 16 21.40 -4.78 9.85
C ASP A 16 21.96 -3.47 9.26
N SER A 17 23.23 -3.48 8.83
CA SER A 17 23.84 -2.33 8.15
C SER A 17 23.27 -2.10 6.75
N GLU A 18 23.12 -3.16 5.94
CA GLU A 18 22.55 -3.10 4.59
C GLU A 18 21.09 -2.66 4.62
N VAL A 19 20.30 -3.20 5.55
CA VAL A 19 18.90 -2.81 5.74
C VAL A 19 18.80 -1.32 6.07
N ARG A 20 19.66 -0.82 6.97
CA ARG A 20 19.69 0.60 7.32
C ARG A 20 20.02 1.48 6.12
N GLU A 21 20.98 1.06 5.30
CA GLU A 21 21.34 1.76 4.07
C GLU A 21 20.18 1.78 3.06
N TRP A 22 19.48 0.67 2.89
CA TRP A 22 18.32 0.59 1.99
C TRP A 22 17.17 1.47 2.45
N VAL A 23 16.87 1.47 3.76
CA VAL A 23 15.83 2.34 4.33
C VAL A 23 16.21 3.81 4.15
N ALA A 24 17.47 4.18 4.38
CA ALA A 24 17.94 5.55 4.16
C ALA A 24 17.80 5.97 2.69
N LYS A 25 18.23 5.12 1.74
CA LYS A 25 18.07 5.38 0.30
C LYS A 25 16.62 5.55 -0.12
N ALA A 26 15.73 4.69 0.39
CA ALA A 26 14.30 4.78 0.11
C ALA A 26 13.69 6.07 0.66
N TYR A 27 14.09 6.46 1.88
CA TYR A 27 13.68 7.72 2.50
C TYR A 27 14.12 8.92 1.67
N ASP A 28 15.42 9.02 1.34
CA ASP A 28 15.97 10.14 0.58
C ASP A 28 15.32 10.25 -0.81
N ARG A 29 15.14 9.12 -1.50
CA ARG A 29 14.43 9.08 -2.79
C ARG A 29 12.99 9.57 -2.66
N THR A 30 12.30 9.18 -1.60
CA THR A 30 10.91 9.58 -1.37
C THR A 30 10.81 11.06 -1.03
N LEU A 31 11.75 11.57 -0.22
CA LEU A 31 11.82 12.99 0.11
C LEU A 31 12.04 13.83 -1.14
N GLN A 32 13.01 13.45 -1.98
CA GLN A 32 13.27 14.13 -3.27
C GLN A 32 12.03 14.13 -4.17
N LEU A 33 11.32 13.00 -4.27
CA LEU A 33 10.11 12.90 -5.07
C LEU A 33 8.99 13.82 -4.57
N ILE A 34 8.82 13.92 -3.25
CA ILE A 34 7.81 14.80 -2.63
C ILE A 34 8.21 16.27 -2.80
N GLU A 35 9.50 16.60 -2.66
CA GLU A 35 10.01 17.95 -2.85
C GLU A 35 9.85 18.41 -4.31
N GLU A 36 10.16 17.54 -5.28
CA GLU A 36 9.99 17.79 -6.71
C GLU A 36 8.52 18.08 -7.07
N HIS A 37 7.58 17.36 -6.46
CA HIS A 37 6.14 17.50 -6.71
C HIS A 37 5.38 18.24 -5.61
N LYS A 38 6.07 19.09 -4.84
CA LYS A 38 5.52 19.76 -3.66
C LYS A 38 4.24 20.54 -3.93
N GLU A 39 4.13 21.19 -5.09
CA GLU A 39 2.94 21.95 -5.48
C GLU A 39 1.71 21.04 -5.64
N HIS A 40 1.86 19.91 -6.33
CA HIS A 40 0.79 18.93 -6.47
C HIS A 40 0.37 18.32 -5.13
N VAL A 41 1.33 18.05 -4.24
CA VAL A 41 1.03 17.55 -2.89
C VAL A 41 0.24 18.58 -2.08
N ALA A 42 0.57 19.87 -2.19
CA ALA A 42 -0.18 20.94 -1.55
C ALA A 42 -1.62 21.03 -2.08
N GLN A 43 -1.82 20.93 -3.39
CA GLN A 43 -3.15 20.93 -4.01
C GLN A 43 -4.01 19.75 -3.55
N ILE A 44 -3.43 18.55 -3.43
CA ILE A 44 -4.14 17.37 -2.90
C ILE A 44 -4.50 17.58 -1.43
N ALA A 45 -3.61 18.17 -0.64
CA ALA A 45 -3.88 18.46 0.77
C ALA A 45 -5.02 19.48 0.92
N GLU A 46 -5.06 20.53 0.10
CA GLU A 46 -6.17 21.49 0.06
C GLU A 46 -7.48 20.80 -0.34
N LEU A 47 -7.46 19.94 -1.36
CA LEU A 47 -8.63 19.21 -1.80
C LEU A 47 -9.15 18.25 -0.71
N LEU A 48 -8.27 17.66 0.09
CA LEU A 48 -8.64 16.83 1.24
C LEU A 48 -9.29 17.61 2.38
N LEU A 49 -9.00 18.92 2.52
CA LEU A 49 -9.69 19.78 3.48
C LEU A 49 -11.12 20.09 3.04
N GLU A 50 -11.38 20.12 1.73
CA GLU A 50 -12.72 20.32 1.18
C GLU A 50 -13.53 19.02 1.10
N LYS A 51 -12.87 17.90 0.75
CA LYS A 51 -13.47 16.57 0.57
C LYS A 51 -12.67 15.53 1.34
N GLU A 52 -13.28 14.96 2.37
CA GLU A 52 -12.65 13.99 3.28
C GLU A 52 -12.12 12.72 2.58
N VAL A 53 -12.68 12.36 1.41
CA VAL A 53 -12.30 11.17 0.64
C VAL A 53 -12.12 11.52 -0.83
N LEU A 54 -10.89 11.36 -1.35
CA LEU A 54 -10.58 11.52 -2.77
C LEU A 54 -10.62 10.19 -3.50
N HIS A 55 -11.29 10.18 -4.65
CA HIS A 55 -11.32 9.08 -5.61
C HIS A 55 -10.34 9.36 -6.75
N GLN A 56 -10.04 8.33 -7.56
CA GLN A 56 -9.13 8.47 -8.69
C GLN A 56 -9.56 9.60 -9.66
N GLU A 57 -10.86 9.78 -9.84
CA GLU A 57 -11.44 10.84 -10.69
C GLU A 57 -11.15 12.25 -10.15
N ASP A 58 -10.99 12.41 -8.83
CA ASP A 58 -10.64 13.69 -8.20
C ASP A 58 -9.13 14.00 -8.34
N LEU A 59 -8.29 12.96 -8.54
CA LEU A 59 -6.84 13.11 -8.66
C LEU A 59 -6.40 13.48 -10.09
N VAL A 60 -7.13 13.02 -11.12
CA VAL A 60 -6.80 13.28 -12.53
C VAL A 60 -6.74 14.79 -12.86
N PRO A 61 -7.67 15.65 -12.39
CA PRO A 61 -7.57 17.09 -12.61
C PRO A 61 -6.31 17.74 -12.01
N VAL A 62 -5.76 17.17 -10.94
CA VAL A 62 -4.61 17.72 -10.19
C VAL A 62 -3.28 17.16 -10.71
N LEU A 63 -3.23 15.84 -10.93
CA LEU A 63 -2.00 15.12 -11.28
C LEU A 63 -1.89 14.74 -12.76
N GLY A 64 -2.99 14.85 -13.51
CA GLY A 64 -3.11 14.33 -14.87
C GLY A 64 -3.32 12.81 -14.92
N ASP A 65 -3.31 12.27 -16.14
CA ASP A 65 -3.45 10.84 -16.37
C ASP A 65 -2.21 10.09 -15.90
N ARG A 66 -2.41 8.91 -15.31
CA ARG A 66 -1.31 8.06 -14.85
C ARG A 66 -0.42 7.65 -16.03
N PRO A 67 0.89 7.99 -16.02
CA PRO A 67 1.78 7.75 -17.17
C PRO A 67 2.17 6.28 -17.38
N PHE A 68 1.79 5.39 -16.46
CA PHE A 68 2.09 3.96 -16.53
C PHE A 68 0.80 3.16 -16.39
N LYS A 69 0.56 2.22 -17.32
CA LYS A 69 -0.54 1.27 -17.22
C LYS A 69 -0.15 0.14 -16.27
N SER A 70 -0.99 -0.14 -15.28
CA SER A 70 -0.83 -1.34 -14.45
C SER A 70 -1.18 -2.57 -15.30
N SER A 71 -0.30 -3.57 -15.30
CA SER A 71 -0.57 -4.87 -15.94
C SER A 71 -1.56 -5.72 -15.16
N GLU A 72 -1.69 -5.46 -13.86
CA GLU A 72 -2.63 -6.11 -12.95
C GLU A 72 -3.61 -5.08 -12.35
N PRO A 73 -4.82 -5.50 -11.96
CA PRO A 73 -5.76 -4.64 -11.27
C PRO A 73 -5.12 -4.13 -9.97
N THR A 74 -5.06 -2.81 -9.84
CA THR A 74 -4.48 -2.15 -8.67
C THR A 74 -5.31 -2.45 -7.43
N ASN A 75 -4.73 -2.22 -6.25
CA ASN A 75 -5.46 -2.38 -5.01
C ASN A 75 -6.73 -1.48 -4.96
N TYR A 76 -6.66 -0.31 -5.60
CA TYR A 76 -7.80 0.58 -5.78
C TYR A 76 -8.87 0.00 -6.71
N ASP A 77 -8.47 -0.64 -7.82
CA ASP A 77 -9.42 -1.27 -8.76
C ASP A 77 -10.20 -2.39 -8.05
N ARG A 78 -9.49 -3.23 -7.29
CA ARG A 78 -10.10 -4.29 -6.45
C ARG A 78 -11.00 -3.72 -5.36
N PHE A 79 -10.62 -2.59 -4.77
CA PHE A 79 -11.45 -1.89 -3.78
C PHE A 79 -12.75 -1.34 -4.40
N LYS A 80 -12.69 -0.75 -5.61
CA LYS A 80 -13.90 -0.33 -6.34
C LYS A 80 -14.80 -1.54 -6.66
N GLU A 81 -14.21 -2.66 -7.10
CA GLU A 81 -14.94 -3.90 -7.40
C GLU A 81 -15.67 -4.48 -6.18
N GLY A 82 -15.06 -4.45 -4.99
CA GLY A 82 -15.69 -4.93 -3.75
C GLY A 82 -16.85 -4.06 -3.22
N PHE A 83 -16.97 -2.81 -3.69
CA PHE A 83 -18.06 -1.89 -3.33
C PHE A 83 -19.24 -1.94 -4.31
N LEU A 84 -19.10 -2.65 -5.43
CA LEU A 84 -20.09 -2.71 -6.51
C LEU A 84 -21.21 -3.75 -6.27
N GLU A 85 -21.23 -4.46 -5.14
CA GLU A 85 -22.32 -5.41 -4.83
C GLU A 85 -23.60 -4.76 -4.26
N ASP A 86 -23.58 -3.47 -3.82
CA ASP A 86 -24.69 -2.90 -3.02
C ASP A 86 -25.33 -1.59 -3.53
N THR A 87 -25.22 -1.21 -4.82
CA THR A 87 -25.91 0.00 -5.34
C THR A 87 -27.25 -0.26 -6.07
N GLU A 88 -27.77 -1.48 -6.09
CA GLU A 88 -29.10 -1.78 -6.64
C GLU A 88 -29.82 -2.85 -5.81
N THR A 89 -30.52 -2.45 -4.73
CA THR A 89 -31.93 -2.78 -4.41
C THR A 89 -32.25 -2.67 -2.90
N LYS A 90 -33.52 -2.33 -2.64
CA LYS A 90 -34.11 -1.97 -1.35
C LYS A 90 -34.30 -3.18 -0.41
N ASP A 91 -34.51 -2.85 0.87
CA ASP A 91 -35.12 -3.61 1.98
C ASP A 91 -34.17 -4.29 3.02
N THR A 92 -34.06 -3.65 4.18
CA THR A 92 -33.65 -4.20 5.49
C THR A 92 -34.68 -5.21 6.06
N PRO A 93 -34.43 -6.02 7.13
CA PRO A 93 -33.26 -6.10 8.03
C PRO A 93 -32.77 -7.53 8.41
N ASN A 94 -31.58 -7.63 9.04
CA ASN A 94 -31.34 -8.27 10.36
C ASN A 94 -30.09 -9.21 10.46
N SER A 95 -29.17 -8.83 11.36
CA SER A 95 -28.36 -9.67 12.29
C SER A 95 -27.38 -10.74 11.76
N LYS A 96 -26.08 -10.43 11.75
CA LYS A 96 -25.06 -10.77 12.79
C LYS A 96 -23.61 -10.50 12.30
N PRO A 97 -22.68 -10.13 13.20
CA PRO A 97 -21.29 -9.87 12.83
C PRO A 97 -20.53 -11.19 12.69
N VAL A 98 -19.81 -11.39 11.58
CA VAL A 98 -18.86 -12.51 11.42
C VAL A 98 -17.45 -11.95 11.45
N GLN A 99 -16.66 -12.59 12.29
CA GLN A 99 -15.37 -12.17 12.82
C GLN A 99 -14.24 -12.31 11.80
N ASP A 100 -13.31 -11.38 11.91
CA ASP A 100 -11.95 -11.36 11.39
C ASP A 100 -11.18 -12.64 11.77
N GLU A 101 -10.85 -13.50 10.80
CA GLU A 101 -9.83 -14.54 10.94
C GLU A 101 -9.27 -14.93 9.56
N GLY A 102 -7.98 -14.67 9.34
CA GLY A 102 -7.12 -15.53 8.49
C GLY A 102 -6.62 -14.92 7.18
N SER A 103 -5.43 -14.29 7.23
CA SER A 103 -4.57 -14.15 6.04
C SER A 103 -4.12 -15.54 5.55
N PRO A 104 -4.05 -15.80 4.23
CA PRO A 104 -3.56 -17.08 3.69
C PRO A 104 -2.07 -17.31 4.00
N PRO A 105 -1.61 -18.56 4.21
CA PRO A 105 -0.21 -18.86 4.49
C PRO A 105 0.65 -18.68 3.24
N LEU A 106 1.83 -18.08 3.39
CA LEU A 106 2.86 -18.03 2.35
C LEU A 106 3.63 -19.36 2.32
N ASP A 107 3.67 -20.00 1.16
CA ASP A 107 4.42 -21.25 0.95
C ASP A 107 5.94 -21.02 1.13
N PRO A 108 6.66 -21.92 1.82
CA PRO A 108 8.11 -21.78 2.00
C PRO A 108 8.86 -22.23 0.74
N ASP A 109 9.52 -21.27 0.08
CA ASP A 109 10.42 -21.53 -1.04
C ASP A 109 11.56 -22.48 -0.65
N ILE A 110 11.77 -23.49 -1.51
CA ILE A 110 12.79 -24.53 -1.43
C ILE A 110 14.17 -23.92 -1.75
N VAL A 111 15.11 -24.01 -0.81
CA VAL A 111 16.54 -23.65 -1.05
C VAL A 111 17.30 -24.83 -1.66
N PRO A 112 18.16 -24.63 -2.69
CA PRO A 112 19.10 -25.65 -3.14
C PRO A 112 20.38 -25.68 -2.28
N ALA A 113 21.02 -26.85 -2.28
CA ALA A 113 22.01 -27.39 -1.33
C ALA A 113 23.35 -26.65 -1.20
#